data_AF-A0AAV3JDR3-F1
#
_entry.id   AF-A0AAV3JDR3-F1
#
_cell.length_a   1.000
_cell.length_b   1.000
_cell.length_c   1.000
_cell.angle_alpha   90.00
_cell.angle_beta   90.00
_cell.angle_gamma   90.00
#
_symmetry.space_group_name_H-M   'P 1'
#
loop_
_entity.id
_entity.type
_entity.pdbx_description
1 polymer ?
#
loop_
_entity_poly.entity_id
_entity_poly.type
_entity_poly.pdbx_seq_one_letter_code
_entity_poly.pdbx_strand_id
1 'polypeptide(L)'
;MISKLKALRFFQNKYFAVAAAFLFSNFLYLTIPPKYLLSADHYEKFILGKSIYLSDFRSLDVFYPGFDFDPELKFSLLQMSIVNGHKIIAFPISLGILYAFVFPFGGVYGIYFLSAFLIGLVLFLIGKEFEIPAWQIFLFSFLSPVVINGYLFMDVGVGLFLFVSGIVLYQRSKKNRSFLSAALGGMVLSLSYWFRLEYLIFIGLYWICESFLRLPFSKENEYHKRFFLTSTVLIILFFGYCGFNQSFFHSPLGPRYNANYSHSGFSNLFKNFINLLFYGNIKLGVFGYSPFLFVGLLFFLSTQARNWENIPEKEKPLLISSILGILTAAIVAPNDGGAESGSRYLTPGLPGLFVLTSGFFSFLRTKKILWRISFYILLATSILPTWIYYKTTKGFAKNTKKVQEFILKEPEENLLIFQNGLIGGMASEGLYFQGRVFQATGVPELVALLEKFSASKNLSSVSFEYFAYSKEYTKGMENLQYDQNTKEGMIGHLNRFDSEAISGIKSIKIVDKKTFGNMEIFYGMYREK
;
A
#
# COMPACT_ATOMS: atom_id res chain seq x y z
N MET A 1 -45.24 18.45 -18.32
CA MET A 1 -45.18 17.16 -19.06
C MET A 1 -43.94 16.39 -18.59
N ILE A 2 -44.10 15.70 -17.46
CA ILE A 2 -43.03 15.00 -16.73
C ILE A 2 -42.98 13.57 -17.27
N SER A 3 -42.21 13.38 -18.34
CA SER A 3 -41.95 12.06 -18.91
C SER A 3 -40.73 11.43 -18.23
N LYS A 4 -41.01 10.62 -17.20
CA LYS A 4 -40.33 9.35 -16.87
C LYS A 4 -38.79 9.32 -17.01
N LEU A 5 -38.10 9.83 -15.99
CA LEU A 5 -36.74 9.40 -15.64
C LEU A 5 -36.75 7.93 -15.14
N LYS A 6 -36.85 6.98 -16.07
CA LYS A 6 -36.57 5.55 -15.79
C LYS A 6 -35.15 5.34 -15.24
N ALA A 7 -34.23 6.26 -15.55
CA ALA A 7 -32.86 6.25 -15.01
C ALA A 7 -32.80 6.33 -13.48
N LEU A 8 -33.70 7.09 -12.83
CA LEU A 8 -33.69 7.26 -11.37
C LEU A 8 -34.11 5.98 -10.60
N ARG A 9 -34.91 5.10 -11.21
CA ARG A 9 -35.24 3.78 -10.62
C ARG A 9 -34.06 2.79 -10.70
N PHE A 10 -33.17 2.95 -11.67
CA PHE A 10 -31.95 2.12 -11.78
C PHE A 10 -31.05 2.33 -10.55
N PHE A 11 -30.92 3.57 -10.07
CA PHE A 11 -30.13 3.93 -8.89
C PHE A 11 -30.70 3.43 -7.54
N GLN A 12 -31.93 2.92 -7.52
CA GLN A 12 -32.60 2.38 -6.32
C GLN A 12 -32.56 0.84 -6.25
N ASN A 13 -32.00 0.18 -7.27
CA ASN A 13 -31.96 -1.28 -7.33
C ASN A 13 -30.82 -1.84 -6.46
N LYS A 14 -31.05 -2.98 -5.78
CA LYS A 14 -30.03 -3.68 -4.98
C LYS A 14 -28.78 -4.03 -5.81
N TYR A 15 -28.97 -4.31 -7.10
CA TYR A 15 -27.86 -4.57 -8.03
C TYR A 15 -27.00 -3.33 -8.31
N PHE A 16 -27.58 -2.13 -8.22
CA PHE A 16 -26.83 -0.90 -8.42
C PHE A 16 -25.88 -0.61 -7.25
N ALA A 17 -26.22 -1.01 -6.02
CA ALA A 17 -25.31 -0.89 -4.89
C ALA A 17 -24.04 -1.74 -5.05
N VAL A 18 -24.18 -2.95 -5.61
CA VAL A 18 -23.05 -3.81 -5.96
C VAL A 18 -22.25 -3.15 -7.09
N ALA A 19 -22.89 -2.76 -8.20
CA ALA A 19 -22.19 -2.11 -9.30
C ALA A 19 -21.43 -0.85 -8.84
N ALA A 20 -22.06 0.03 -8.05
CA ALA A 20 -21.47 1.24 -7.52
C ALA A 20 -20.20 1.00 -6.70
N ALA A 21 -20.17 -0.06 -5.90
CA ALA A 21 -19.03 -0.38 -5.05
C ALA A 21 -17.85 -1.00 -5.82
N PHE A 22 -18.13 -1.74 -6.89
CA PHE A 22 -17.13 -2.54 -7.60
C PHE A 22 -16.66 -1.93 -8.93
N LEU A 23 -17.39 -0.97 -9.51
CA LEU A 23 -17.13 -0.51 -10.88
C LEU A 23 -15.73 0.09 -11.05
N PHE A 24 -15.30 0.97 -10.14
CA PHE A 24 -14.02 1.65 -10.29
C PHE A 24 -12.83 0.71 -10.02
N SER A 25 -12.92 -0.18 -9.03
CA SER A 25 -11.83 -1.14 -8.77
C SER A 25 -11.67 -2.14 -9.91
N ASN A 26 -12.78 -2.63 -10.48
CA ASN A 26 -12.73 -3.48 -11.68
C ASN A 26 -12.26 -2.70 -12.91
N PHE A 27 -12.62 -1.43 -13.06
CA PHE A 27 -12.09 -0.59 -14.12
C PHE A 27 -10.55 -0.52 -14.05
N LEU A 28 -9.96 -0.31 -12.87
CA LEU A 28 -8.50 -0.32 -12.71
C LEU A 28 -7.90 -1.67 -13.08
N TYR A 29 -8.48 -2.78 -12.58
CA TYR A 29 -8.04 -4.14 -12.89
C TYR A 29 -8.05 -4.45 -14.40
N LEU A 30 -9.10 -4.03 -15.11
CA LEU A 30 -9.25 -4.30 -16.54
C LEU A 30 -8.40 -3.39 -17.42
N THR A 31 -8.04 -2.19 -16.95
CA THR A 31 -7.36 -1.19 -17.78
C THR A 31 -5.86 -1.06 -17.52
N ILE A 32 -5.38 -1.57 -16.38
CA ILE A 32 -3.97 -1.56 -15.98
C ILE A 32 -3.53 -3.01 -15.79
N PRO A 33 -2.70 -3.58 -16.69
CA PRO A 33 -2.34 -4.99 -16.61
C PRO A 33 -1.51 -5.29 -15.34
N PRO A 34 -1.99 -6.15 -14.42
CA PRO A 34 -1.34 -6.44 -13.14
C PRO A 34 0.13 -6.84 -13.22
N LYS A 35 0.51 -7.67 -14.20
CA LYS A 35 1.89 -8.16 -14.37
C LYS A 35 2.92 -7.03 -14.49
N TYR A 36 2.53 -5.88 -15.03
CA TYR A 36 3.41 -4.74 -15.25
C TYR A 36 3.37 -3.71 -14.11
N LEU A 37 2.64 -4.00 -13.03
CA LEU A 37 2.65 -3.22 -11.79
C LEU A 37 3.68 -3.73 -10.78
N LEU A 38 4.32 -4.86 -11.06
CA LEU A 38 5.40 -5.38 -10.25
C LEU A 38 6.64 -4.51 -10.46
N SER A 39 6.86 -3.59 -9.52
CA SER A 39 8.08 -2.79 -9.39
C SER A 39 8.20 -2.27 -7.97
N ALA A 40 9.40 -1.94 -7.52
CA ALA A 40 9.64 -1.37 -6.20
C ALA A 40 8.91 -2.17 -5.10
N ASP A 41 8.16 -1.49 -4.22
CA ASP A 41 7.38 -2.11 -3.13
C ASP A 41 6.46 -3.27 -3.60
N HIS A 42 5.83 -3.17 -4.78
CA HIS A 42 4.95 -4.22 -5.29
C HIS A 42 5.74 -5.49 -5.66
N TYR A 43 6.95 -5.29 -6.19
CA TYR A 43 7.85 -6.38 -6.54
C TYR A 43 8.31 -7.13 -5.28
N GLU A 44 8.78 -6.41 -4.26
CA GLU A 44 9.26 -7.06 -3.02
C GLU A 44 8.15 -7.87 -2.32
N LYS A 45 6.94 -7.31 -2.23
CA LYS A 45 5.75 -8.02 -1.69
C LYS A 45 5.44 -9.29 -2.48
N PHE A 46 5.55 -9.21 -3.80
CA PHE A 46 5.33 -10.35 -4.67
C PHE A 46 6.39 -11.43 -4.46
N ILE A 47 7.68 -11.07 -4.41
CA ILE A 47 8.76 -12.02 -4.18
C ILE A 47 8.59 -12.72 -2.82
N LEU A 48 8.23 -11.99 -1.76
CA LEU A 48 7.92 -12.60 -0.46
C LEU A 48 6.82 -13.67 -0.58
N GLY A 49 5.70 -13.34 -1.23
CA GLY A 49 4.61 -14.30 -1.41
C GLY A 49 5.00 -15.52 -2.24
N LYS A 50 5.73 -15.30 -3.35
CA LYS A 50 6.20 -16.41 -4.19
C LYS A 50 7.27 -17.24 -3.50
N SER A 51 8.10 -16.67 -2.63
CA SER A 51 9.08 -17.40 -1.81
C SER A 51 8.40 -18.37 -0.85
N ILE A 52 7.34 -17.92 -0.17
CA ILE A 52 6.54 -18.77 0.73
C ILE A 52 5.82 -19.87 -0.06
N TYR A 53 5.29 -19.54 -1.23
CA TYR A 53 4.66 -20.53 -2.11
C TYR A 53 5.65 -21.61 -2.56
N LEU A 54 6.83 -21.22 -3.05
CA LEU A 54 7.85 -22.16 -3.53
C LEU A 54 8.47 -23.00 -2.41
N SER A 55 8.35 -22.58 -1.15
CA SER A 55 8.78 -23.35 0.02
C SER A 55 7.70 -24.31 0.55
N ASP A 56 6.55 -24.43 -0.12
CA ASP A 56 5.37 -25.16 0.36
C ASP A 56 4.96 -24.72 1.78
N PHE A 57 5.04 -23.42 2.06
CA PHE A 57 4.77 -22.82 3.39
C PHE A 57 5.68 -23.33 4.52
N ARG A 58 6.79 -24.00 4.21
CA ARG A 58 7.76 -24.48 5.23
C ARG A 58 8.68 -23.37 5.73
N SER A 59 8.84 -22.30 4.95
CA SER A 59 9.65 -21.14 5.32
C SER A 59 8.91 -19.84 5.05
N LEU A 60 9.06 -18.90 5.98
CA LEU A 60 8.58 -17.52 5.87
C LEU A 60 9.67 -16.56 5.39
N ASP A 61 10.86 -17.10 5.07
CA ASP A 61 11.98 -16.33 4.56
C ASP A 61 11.72 -15.87 3.13
N VAL A 62 12.28 -14.70 2.81
CA VAL A 62 12.43 -14.28 1.42
C VAL A 62 13.53 -15.11 0.77
N PHE A 63 13.21 -15.76 -0.34
CA PHE A 63 14.18 -16.53 -1.11
C PHE A 63 15.19 -15.59 -1.76
N TYR A 64 16.48 -15.88 -1.61
CA TYR A 64 17.54 -15.14 -2.27
C TYR A 64 18.51 -16.11 -2.95
N PRO A 65 18.53 -16.18 -4.30
CA PRO A 65 19.38 -17.12 -5.01
C PRO A 65 20.88 -16.85 -4.84
N GLY A 66 21.28 -15.63 -4.47
CA GLY A 66 22.69 -15.25 -4.29
C GLY A 66 23.27 -15.53 -2.92
N PHE A 67 22.50 -16.14 -2.00
CA PHE A 67 22.88 -16.22 -0.59
C PHE A 67 24.20 -16.97 -0.34
N ASP A 68 24.53 -17.94 -1.19
CA ASP A 68 25.76 -18.75 -1.05
C ASP A 68 27.05 -17.92 -1.20
N PHE A 69 27.05 -16.90 -2.07
CA PHE A 69 28.23 -16.04 -2.32
C PHE A 69 28.08 -14.63 -1.74
N ASP A 70 26.85 -14.25 -1.39
CA ASP A 70 26.49 -12.96 -0.81
C ASP A 70 25.63 -13.16 0.45
N PRO A 71 26.22 -13.74 1.53
CA PRO A 71 25.51 -13.95 2.79
C PRO A 71 25.18 -12.62 3.49
N GLU A 72 25.85 -11.53 3.13
CA GLU A 72 25.59 -10.18 3.66
C GLU A 72 24.44 -9.46 2.93
N LEU A 73 23.88 -10.06 1.88
CA LEU A 73 22.80 -9.51 1.05
C LEU A 73 23.17 -8.20 0.33
N LYS A 74 24.46 -7.93 0.13
CA LYS A 74 24.98 -6.68 -0.42
C LYS A 74 24.53 -6.44 -1.86
N PHE A 75 24.40 -7.50 -2.65
CA PHE A 75 24.05 -7.44 -4.07
C PHE A 75 22.59 -7.83 -4.33
N SER A 76 21.80 -7.99 -3.27
CA SER A 76 20.37 -8.24 -3.38
C SER A 76 19.67 -7.10 -4.11
N LEU A 77 18.80 -7.45 -5.04
CA LEU A 77 17.87 -6.49 -5.65
C LEU A 77 16.84 -5.94 -4.64
N LEU A 78 16.47 -6.76 -3.64
CA LEU A 78 15.48 -6.43 -2.62
C LEU A 78 16.15 -5.80 -1.40
N GLN A 79 15.47 -4.87 -0.73
CA GLN A 79 15.91 -4.34 0.56
C GLN A 79 15.64 -5.36 1.68
N MET A 80 16.54 -6.34 1.81
CA MET A 80 16.47 -7.41 2.80
C MET A 80 17.37 -7.16 4.01
N SER A 81 17.04 -7.82 5.11
CA SER A 81 17.90 -7.94 6.29
C SER A 81 17.83 -9.35 6.85
N ILE A 82 18.83 -9.74 7.64
CA ILE A 82 18.83 -11.01 8.36
C ILE A 82 18.49 -10.72 9.81
N VAL A 83 17.40 -11.30 10.30
CA VAL A 83 16.96 -11.16 11.68
C VAL A 83 16.66 -12.55 12.23
N ASN A 84 17.31 -12.90 13.33
CA ASN A 84 17.17 -14.23 13.95
C ASN A 84 17.44 -15.40 12.97
N GLY A 85 18.38 -15.22 12.03
CA GLY A 85 18.67 -16.19 10.97
C GLY A 85 17.68 -16.20 9.81
N HIS A 86 16.60 -15.42 9.87
CA HIS A 86 15.60 -15.32 8.81
C HIS A 86 15.90 -14.16 7.85
N LYS A 87 15.77 -14.42 6.54
CA LYS A 87 15.81 -13.38 5.51
C LYS A 87 14.46 -12.67 5.43
N ILE A 88 14.43 -11.39 5.77
CA ILE A 88 13.19 -10.61 5.89
C ILE A 88 13.24 -9.34 5.06
N ILE A 89 12.05 -8.83 4.72
CA ILE A 89 11.84 -7.50 4.12
C ILE A 89 10.95 -6.65 5.02
N ALA A 90 10.82 -5.36 4.73
CA ALA A 90 10.05 -4.42 5.55
C ALA A 90 8.52 -4.63 5.52
N PHE A 91 8.02 -5.60 4.75
CA PHE A 91 6.59 -5.88 4.57
C PHE A 91 6.11 -7.02 5.49
N PRO A 92 4.83 -7.00 5.89
CA PRO A 92 4.28 -8.00 6.80
C PRO A 92 4.26 -9.41 6.17
N ILE A 93 4.69 -10.42 6.94
CA ILE A 93 4.64 -11.83 6.51
C ILE A 93 3.22 -12.26 6.17
N SER A 94 2.21 -11.76 6.88
CA SER A 94 0.79 -12.04 6.62
C SER A 94 0.38 -11.73 5.17
N LEU A 95 0.95 -10.69 4.57
CA LEU A 95 0.75 -10.37 3.16
C LEU A 95 1.42 -11.41 2.25
N GLY A 96 2.63 -11.82 2.60
CA GLY A 96 3.33 -12.92 1.91
C GLY A 96 2.51 -14.21 1.91
N ILE A 97 1.99 -14.62 3.06
CA ILE A 97 1.13 -15.80 3.21
C ILE A 97 -0.13 -15.66 2.34
N LEU A 98 -0.78 -14.49 2.37
CA LEU A 98 -1.95 -14.24 1.53
C LEU A 98 -1.62 -14.33 0.03
N TYR A 99 -0.49 -13.77 -0.38
CA TYR A 99 -0.04 -13.84 -1.77
C TYR A 99 0.26 -15.27 -2.17
N ALA A 100 0.96 -16.03 -1.33
CA ALA A 100 1.26 -17.44 -1.56
C ALA A 100 -0.01 -18.27 -1.74
N PHE A 101 -1.06 -18.01 -0.94
CA PHE A 101 -2.35 -18.69 -1.04
C PHE A 101 -3.09 -18.35 -2.33
N VAL A 102 -3.01 -17.10 -2.79
CA VAL A 102 -3.74 -16.62 -3.98
C VAL A 102 -2.98 -16.92 -5.28
N PHE A 103 -1.66 -17.05 -5.20
CA PHE A 103 -0.78 -17.23 -6.36
C PHE A 103 -1.18 -18.38 -7.30
N PRO A 104 -1.61 -19.57 -6.83
CA PRO A 104 -2.09 -20.65 -7.71
C PRO A 104 -3.31 -20.29 -8.56
N PHE A 105 -4.11 -19.31 -8.14
CA PHE A 105 -5.39 -18.95 -8.76
C PHE A 105 -5.27 -17.86 -9.84
N GLY A 106 -4.09 -17.71 -10.46
CA GLY A 106 -3.85 -16.76 -11.54
C GLY A 106 -2.62 -15.87 -11.37
N GLY A 107 -1.66 -16.27 -10.53
CA GLY A 107 -0.43 -15.54 -10.28
C GLY A 107 -0.69 -14.10 -9.84
N VAL A 108 0.05 -13.16 -10.45
CA VAL A 108 -0.12 -11.72 -10.21
C VAL A 108 -1.54 -11.24 -10.50
N TYR A 109 -2.19 -11.77 -11.54
CA TYR A 109 -3.55 -11.38 -11.88
C TYR A 109 -4.54 -11.78 -10.79
N GLY A 110 -4.34 -12.94 -10.16
CA GLY A 110 -5.15 -13.38 -9.01
C GLY A 110 -5.01 -12.44 -7.81
N ILE A 111 -3.80 -11.99 -7.51
CA ILE A 111 -3.51 -11.06 -6.39
C ILE A 111 -4.23 -9.71 -6.60
N TYR A 112 -4.09 -9.10 -7.78
CA TYR A 112 -4.74 -7.82 -8.07
C TYR A 112 -6.25 -7.93 -8.27
N PHE A 113 -6.75 -9.08 -8.73
CA PHE A 113 -8.18 -9.37 -8.72
C PHE A 113 -8.71 -9.39 -7.27
N LEU A 114 -8.04 -10.11 -6.37
CA LEU A 114 -8.42 -10.13 -4.96
C LEU A 114 -8.40 -8.71 -4.37
N SER A 115 -7.39 -7.90 -4.70
CA SER A 115 -7.30 -6.50 -4.28
C SER A 115 -8.53 -5.68 -4.72
N ALA A 116 -8.88 -5.76 -6.01
CA ALA A 116 -10.06 -5.09 -6.57
C ALA A 116 -11.38 -5.58 -5.95
N PHE A 117 -11.46 -6.87 -5.63
CA PHE A 117 -12.61 -7.49 -5.00
C PHE A 117 -12.78 -7.05 -3.54
N LEU A 118 -11.72 -7.10 -2.74
CA LEU A 118 -11.75 -6.72 -1.32
C LEU A 118 -12.08 -5.24 -1.12
N ILE A 119 -11.53 -4.34 -1.94
CA ILE A 119 -11.85 -2.91 -1.85
C ILE A 119 -13.28 -2.61 -2.32
N GLY A 120 -13.80 -3.36 -3.29
CA GLY A 120 -15.22 -3.32 -3.66
C GLY A 120 -16.13 -3.79 -2.52
N LEU A 121 -15.74 -4.86 -1.82
CA LEU A 121 -16.45 -5.34 -0.63
C LEU A 121 -16.44 -4.31 0.50
N VAL A 122 -15.33 -3.63 0.75
CA VAL A 122 -15.26 -2.52 1.72
C VAL A 122 -16.35 -1.48 1.42
N LEU A 123 -16.38 -0.97 0.19
CA LEU A 123 -17.33 0.06 -0.23
C LEU A 123 -18.78 -0.43 -0.11
N PHE A 124 -19.03 -1.68 -0.50
CA PHE A 124 -20.34 -2.30 -0.37
C PHE A 124 -20.77 -2.44 1.10
N LEU A 125 -19.89 -2.92 1.97
CA LEU A 125 -20.16 -3.13 3.39
C LEU A 125 -20.43 -1.82 4.11
N ILE A 126 -19.62 -0.78 3.88
CA ILE A 126 -19.83 0.56 4.43
C ILE A 126 -21.19 1.10 3.96
N GLY A 127 -21.45 1.04 2.64
CA GLY A 127 -22.69 1.52 2.07
C GLY A 127 -23.94 0.85 2.65
N LYS A 128 -23.85 -0.47 2.85
CA LYS A 128 -24.95 -1.26 3.42
C LYS A 128 -25.15 -1.03 4.92
N GLU A 129 -24.07 -0.99 5.70
CA GLU A 129 -24.17 -0.93 7.17
C GLU A 129 -24.55 0.47 7.68
N PHE A 130 -24.02 1.51 7.02
CA PHE A 130 -24.24 2.92 7.37
C PHE A 130 -25.24 3.62 6.43
N GLU A 131 -25.98 2.84 5.64
CA GLU A 131 -27.09 3.34 4.80
C GLU A 131 -26.69 4.47 3.84
N ILE A 132 -25.42 4.48 3.41
CA ILE A 132 -24.92 5.46 2.44
C ILE A 132 -25.52 5.13 1.06
N PRO A 133 -26.17 6.09 0.39
CA PRO A 133 -26.73 5.87 -0.93
C PRO A 133 -25.70 5.35 -1.94
N ALA A 134 -26.08 4.36 -2.76
CA ALA A 134 -25.18 3.73 -3.73
C ALA A 134 -24.47 4.72 -4.67
N TRP A 135 -25.14 5.79 -5.10
CA TRP A 135 -24.52 6.81 -5.94
C TRP A 135 -23.40 7.57 -5.21
N GLN A 136 -23.50 7.77 -3.89
CA GLN A 136 -22.42 8.36 -3.10
C GLN A 136 -21.26 7.38 -2.92
N ILE A 137 -21.54 6.09 -2.73
CA ILE A 137 -20.50 5.05 -2.73
C ILE A 137 -19.73 5.06 -4.06
N PHE A 138 -20.44 5.16 -5.18
CA PHE A 138 -19.79 5.31 -6.47
C PHE A 138 -18.91 6.56 -6.52
N LEU A 139 -19.40 7.73 -6.10
CA LEU A 139 -18.60 8.96 -6.03
C LEU A 139 -17.37 8.79 -5.13
N PHE A 140 -17.53 8.26 -3.91
CA PHE A 140 -16.42 8.04 -2.98
C PHE A 140 -15.37 7.08 -3.54
N SER A 141 -15.77 6.11 -4.37
CA SER A 141 -14.84 5.15 -4.97
C SER A 141 -13.76 5.83 -5.83
N PHE A 142 -14.13 6.85 -6.62
CA PHE A 142 -13.19 7.48 -7.56
C PHE A 142 -12.83 8.94 -7.20
N LEU A 143 -13.56 9.60 -6.31
CA LEU A 143 -13.20 10.93 -5.82
C LEU A 143 -12.32 10.89 -4.57
N SER A 144 -12.13 9.70 -3.99
CA SER A 144 -11.26 9.49 -2.84
C SER A 144 -10.12 8.54 -3.12
N PRO A 145 -9.03 8.60 -2.35
CA PRO A 145 -7.90 7.70 -2.58
C PRO A 145 -8.20 6.26 -2.17
N VAL A 146 -9.40 5.93 -1.64
CA VAL A 146 -9.73 4.61 -1.08
C VAL A 146 -9.48 3.46 -2.05
N VAL A 147 -9.93 3.60 -3.31
CA VAL A 147 -9.77 2.53 -4.31
C VAL A 147 -8.34 2.49 -4.82
N ILE A 148 -7.71 3.63 -5.10
CA ILE A 148 -6.31 3.67 -5.56
C ILE A 148 -5.37 3.08 -4.51
N ASN A 149 -5.51 3.50 -3.25
CA ASN A 149 -4.71 2.99 -2.13
C ASN A 149 -4.98 1.50 -1.91
N GLY A 150 -6.26 1.09 -1.86
CA GLY A 150 -6.63 -0.31 -1.61
C GLY A 150 -6.23 -1.25 -2.75
N TYR A 151 -6.44 -0.83 -4.00
CA TYR A 151 -6.14 -1.62 -5.20
C TYR A 151 -4.64 -1.82 -5.40
N LEU A 152 -3.86 -0.73 -5.35
CA LEU A 152 -2.41 -0.82 -5.57
C LEU A 152 -1.71 -1.45 -4.36
N PHE A 153 -2.06 -1.03 -3.15
CA PHE A 153 -1.39 -1.48 -1.93
C PHE A 153 -2.27 -2.48 -1.19
N MET A 154 -2.09 -3.76 -1.54
CA MET A 154 -2.90 -4.86 -1.02
C MET A 154 -2.87 -4.98 0.51
N ASP A 155 -1.75 -4.63 1.17
CA ASP A 155 -1.69 -4.54 2.64
C ASP A 155 -2.65 -3.49 3.21
N VAL A 156 -2.87 -2.39 2.49
CA VAL A 156 -3.86 -1.37 2.83
C VAL A 156 -5.28 -1.89 2.55
N GLY A 157 -5.51 -2.47 1.37
CA GLY A 157 -6.82 -2.97 0.95
C GLY A 157 -7.35 -4.11 1.84
N VAL A 158 -6.52 -5.11 2.13
CA VAL A 158 -6.87 -6.23 3.03
C VAL A 158 -7.05 -5.74 4.45
N GLY A 159 -6.15 -4.89 4.96
CA GLY A 159 -6.30 -4.28 6.28
C GLY A 159 -7.64 -3.55 6.42
N LEU A 160 -8.04 -2.79 5.39
CA LEU A 160 -9.28 -2.02 5.40
C LEU A 160 -10.50 -2.93 5.33
N PHE A 161 -10.44 -3.97 4.51
CA PHE A 161 -11.46 -5.00 4.44
C PHE A 161 -11.68 -5.69 5.79
N LEU A 162 -10.61 -6.10 6.47
CA LEU A 162 -10.67 -6.72 7.78
C LEU A 162 -11.21 -5.74 8.83
N PHE A 163 -10.73 -4.50 8.84
CA PHE A 163 -11.22 -3.46 9.75
C PHE A 163 -12.73 -3.22 9.59
N VAL A 164 -13.19 -2.98 8.37
CA VAL A 164 -14.61 -2.71 8.08
C VAL A 164 -15.47 -3.95 8.34
N SER A 165 -15.04 -5.13 7.90
CA SER A 165 -15.79 -6.38 8.12
C SER A 165 -15.92 -6.69 9.61
N GLY A 166 -14.84 -6.48 10.37
CA GLY A 166 -14.82 -6.66 11.81
C GLY A 166 -15.76 -5.69 12.55
N ILE A 167 -15.76 -4.39 12.17
CA ILE A 167 -16.73 -3.41 12.69
C ILE A 167 -18.15 -3.84 12.36
N VAL A 168 -18.43 -4.23 11.11
CA VAL A 168 -19.77 -4.65 10.67
C VAL A 168 -20.25 -5.87 11.45
N LEU A 169 -19.40 -6.90 11.61
CA LEU A 169 -19.71 -8.09 12.42
C LEU A 169 -20.01 -7.71 13.86
N TYR A 170 -19.21 -6.82 14.44
CA TYR A 170 -19.41 -6.33 15.78
C TYR A 170 -20.73 -5.56 15.93
N GLN A 171 -21.02 -4.61 15.04
CA GLN A 171 -22.27 -3.86 15.06
C GLN A 171 -23.49 -4.76 14.88
N ARG A 172 -23.43 -5.74 13.98
CA ARG A 172 -24.48 -6.74 13.82
C ARG A 172 -24.64 -7.66 15.03
N SER A 173 -23.56 -7.94 15.77
CA SER A 173 -23.62 -8.70 17.02
C SER A 173 -24.52 -8.02 18.05
N LYS A 174 -24.53 -6.68 18.07
CA LYS A 174 -25.39 -5.87 18.94
C LYS A 174 -26.86 -6.01 18.53
N LYS A 175 -27.14 -5.84 17.24
CA LYS A 175 -28.49 -5.91 16.68
C LYS A 175 -29.10 -7.30 16.80
N ASN A 176 -28.34 -8.33 16.47
CA ASN A 176 -28.80 -9.73 16.42
C ASN A 176 -28.57 -10.48 17.74
N ARG A 177 -28.02 -9.82 18.77
CA ARG A 177 -27.67 -10.41 20.07
C ARG A 177 -26.77 -11.64 19.98
N SER A 178 -25.89 -11.69 18.97
CA SER A 178 -25.07 -12.87 18.65
C SER A 178 -23.67 -12.78 19.28
N PHE A 179 -23.34 -13.71 20.17
CA PHE A 179 -21.99 -13.85 20.73
C PHE A 179 -20.96 -14.31 19.70
N LEU A 180 -21.36 -15.21 18.78
CA LEU A 180 -20.48 -15.66 17.70
C LEU A 180 -20.06 -14.49 16.81
N SER A 181 -21.00 -13.61 16.44
CA SER A 181 -20.67 -12.42 15.65
C SER A 181 -19.78 -11.43 16.40
N ALA A 182 -19.90 -11.35 17.73
CA ALA A 182 -19.02 -10.53 18.56
C ALA A 182 -17.58 -11.10 18.57
N ALA A 183 -17.43 -12.40 18.83
CA ALA A 183 -16.14 -13.09 18.80
C ALA A 183 -15.49 -13.01 17.41
N LEU A 184 -16.23 -13.33 16.34
CA LEU A 184 -15.74 -13.21 14.96
C LEU A 184 -15.40 -11.76 14.60
N GLY A 185 -16.17 -10.78 15.09
CA GLY A 185 -15.85 -9.36 14.92
C GLY A 185 -14.48 -9.01 15.52
N GLY A 186 -14.22 -9.46 16.76
CA GLY A 186 -12.92 -9.31 17.41
C GLY A 186 -11.78 -10.01 16.66
N MET A 187 -12.00 -11.25 16.21
CA MET A 187 -11.02 -12.01 15.43
C MET A 187 -10.70 -11.30 14.11
N VAL A 188 -11.71 -10.88 13.35
CA VAL A 188 -11.51 -10.22 12.05
C VAL A 188 -10.85 -8.85 12.22
N LEU A 189 -11.23 -8.07 13.23
CA LEU A 189 -10.54 -6.81 13.58
C LEU A 189 -9.08 -7.06 13.92
N SER A 190 -8.79 -8.10 14.71
CA SER A 190 -7.43 -8.42 15.12
C SER A 190 -6.50 -8.68 13.93
N LEU A 191 -7.00 -9.32 12.88
CA LEU A 191 -6.21 -9.63 11.69
C LEU A 191 -5.77 -8.35 10.94
N SER A 192 -6.44 -7.21 11.11
CA SER A 192 -6.07 -5.98 10.39
C SER A 192 -4.67 -5.47 10.79
N TYR A 193 -4.27 -5.59 12.06
CA TYR A 193 -2.94 -5.15 12.51
C TYR A 193 -1.81 -6.10 12.14
N TRP A 194 -2.11 -7.29 11.64
CA TRP A 194 -1.11 -8.17 11.03
C TRP A 194 -0.64 -7.65 9.67
N PHE A 195 -1.44 -6.84 8.98
CA PHE A 195 -1.05 -6.21 7.72
C PHE A 195 -0.43 -4.84 7.94
N ARG A 196 -0.96 -4.07 8.89
CA ARG A 196 -0.62 -2.65 9.06
C ARG A 196 -0.86 -2.18 10.50
N LEU A 197 0.17 -1.63 11.13
CA LEU A 197 0.13 -1.22 12.54
C LEU A 197 -0.81 -0.03 12.80
N GLU A 198 -1.05 0.80 11.80
CA GLU A 198 -1.88 2.01 11.97
C GLU A 198 -3.31 1.63 12.37
N TYR A 199 -3.80 0.45 11.97
CA TYR A 199 -5.10 -0.06 12.40
C TYR A 199 -5.23 -0.23 13.92
N LEU A 200 -4.13 -0.41 14.67
CA LEU A 200 -4.17 -0.42 16.14
C LEU A 200 -4.67 0.92 16.70
N ILE A 201 -4.27 2.04 16.09
CA ILE A 201 -4.70 3.38 16.49
C ILE A 201 -6.22 3.50 16.30
N PHE A 202 -6.70 3.13 15.12
CA PHE A 202 -8.13 3.23 14.79
C PHE A 202 -8.98 2.27 15.63
N ILE A 203 -8.55 1.02 15.81
CA ILE A 203 -9.24 0.04 16.68
C ILE A 203 -9.24 0.53 18.13
N GLY A 204 -8.11 1.01 18.64
CA GLY A 204 -8.01 1.53 20.00
C GLY A 204 -8.97 2.69 20.26
N LEU A 205 -8.98 3.70 19.38
CA LEU A 205 -9.89 4.85 19.49
C LEU A 205 -11.36 4.45 19.33
N TYR A 206 -11.65 3.53 18.41
CA TYR A 206 -12.98 2.95 18.25
C TYR A 206 -13.44 2.31 19.57
N TRP A 207 -12.57 1.50 20.19
CA TRP A 207 -12.89 0.76 21.40
C TRP A 207 -12.99 1.64 22.65
N ILE A 208 -12.14 2.67 22.75
CA ILE A 208 -12.24 3.71 23.78
C ILE A 208 -13.60 4.39 23.70
N CYS A 209 -14.04 4.80 22.51
CA CYS A 209 -15.36 5.39 22.32
C CYS A 209 -16.50 4.42 22.68
N GLU A 210 -16.42 3.17 22.22
CA GLU A 210 -17.39 2.12 22.60
C GLU A 210 -17.45 1.89 24.11
N SER A 211 -16.33 1.99 24.82
CA SER A 211 -16.27 1.88 26.27
C SER A 211 -16.99 3.04 26.95
N PHE A 212 -16.72 4.28 26.52
CA PHE A 212 -17.37 5.47 27.08
C PHE A 212 -18.88 5.47 26.88
N LEU A 213 -19.36 5.02 25.71
CA LEU A 213 -20.81 4.90 25.44
C LEU A 213 -21.51 3.86 26.32
N ARG A 214 -20.76 3.02 27.05
CA ARG A 214 -21.27 1.90 27.86
C ARG A 214 -21.12 2.10 29.35
N LEU A 215 -20.56 3.22 29.78
CA LEU A 215 -20.47 3.53 31.20
C LEU A 215 -21.84 4.02 31.72
N PRO A 216 -22.28 3.55 32.90
CA PRO A 216 -21.67 2.52 33.75
C PRO A 216 -21.96 1.08 33.27
N PHE A 217 -20.98 0.19 33.40
CA PHE A 217 -21.13 -1.21 33.03
C PHE A 217 -22.04 -1.97 34.02
N SER A 218 -23.33 -2.08 33.71
CA SER A 218 -24.25 -2.97 34.45
C SER A 218 -23.96 -4.45 34.16
N LYS A 219 -23.83 -5.28 35.20
CA LYS A 219 -23.52 -6.72 35.08
C LYS A 219 -24.60 -7.54 34.35
N GLU A 220 -25.84 -7.06 34.30
CA GLU A 220 -26.96 -7.81 33.72
C GLU A 220 -27.16 -7.56 32.21
N ASN A 221 -26.44 -6.60 31.63
CA ASN A 221 -26.63 -6.28 30.22
C ASN A 221 -25.83 -7.24 29.32
N GLU A 222 -26.54 -8.09 28.59
CA GLU A 222 -26.01 -8.97 27.55
C GLU A 222 -25.13 -8.23 26.52
N TYR A 223 -25.34 -6.92 26.32
CA TYR A 223 -24.49 -6.06 25.50
C TYR A 223 -23.07 -5.88 26.07
N HIS A 224 -22.94 -5.77 27.40
CA HIS A 224 -21.64 -5.69 28.07
C HIS A 224 -20.90 -7.01 27.95
N LYS A 225 -21.60 -8.15 28.06
CA LYS A 225 -20.96 -9.46 27.82
C LYS A 225 -20.35 -9.55 26.43
N ARG A 226 -21.04 -9.08 25.39
CA ARG A 226 -20.51 -9.01 24.01
C ARG A 226 -19.36 -8.02 23.85
N PHE A 227 -19.42 -6.87 24.54
CA PHE A 227 -18.28 -5.94 24.64
C PHE A 227 -17.05 -6.67 25.18
N PHE A 228 -17.14 -7.18 26.39
CA PHE A 228 -16.02 -7.81 27.09
C PHE A 228 -15.49 -9.02 26.30
N LEU A 229 -16.35 -9.84 25.71
CA LEU A 229 -15.91 -10.93 24.84
C LEU A 229 -15.05 -10.43 23.67
N THR A 230 -15.52 -9.40 22.96
CA THR A 230 -14.77 -8.83 21.83
C THR A 230 -13.47 -8.19 22.31
N SER A 231 -13.48 -7.48 23.44
CA SER A 231 -12.28 -6.92 24.09
C SER A 231 -11.25 -8.00 24.39
N THR A 232 -11.68 -9.08 25.02
CA THR A 232 -10.83 -10.21 25.40
C THR A 232 -10.20 -10.85 24.16
N VAL A 233 -10.99 -11.08 23.10
CA VAL A 233 -10.48 -11.60 21.83
C VAL A 233 -9.43 -10.67 21.23
N LEU A 234 -9.71 -9.36 21.17
CA LEU A 234 -8.78 -8.36 20.63
C LEU A 234 -7.44 -8.35 21.39
N ILE A 235 -7.50 -8.38 22.73
CA ILE A 235 -6.33 -8.35 23.60
C ILE A 235 -5.51 -9.64 23.48
N ILE A 236 -6.16 -10.81 23.53
CA ILE A 236 -5.47 -12.11 23.41
C ILE A 236 -4.75 -12.20 22.06
N LEU A 237 -5.43 -11.83 20.97
CA LEU A 237 -4.84 -11.89 19.63
C LEU A 237 -3.76 -10.83 19.42
N PHE A 238 -3.82 -9.71 20.14
CA PHE A 238 -2.75 -8.71 20.13
C PHE A 238 -1.50 -9.24 20.83
N PHE A 239 -1.65 -9.90 21.97
CA PHE A 239 -0.53 -10.60 22.62
C PHE A 239 0.02 -11.74 21.75
N GLY A 240 -0.85 -12.46 21.03
CA GLY A 240 -0.43 -13.45 20.03
C GLY A 240 0.41 -12.84 18.90
N TYR A 241 -0.03 -11.69 18.37
CA TYR A 241 0.74 -10.91 17.39
C TYR A 241 2.10 -10.48 17.96
N CYS A 242 2.13 -9.87 19.15
CA CYS A 242 3.37 -9.43 19.77
C CYS A 242 4.32 -10.60 20.07
N GLY A 243 3.79 -11.72 20.57
CA GLY A 243 4.56 -12.93 20.84
C GLY A 243 5.17 -13.54 19.58
N PHE A 244 4.39 -13.63 18.50
CA PHE A 244 4.90 -14.08 17.20
C PHE A 244 6.03 -13.17 16.71
N ASN A 245 5.81 -11.85 16.68
CA ASN A 245 6.81 -10.93 16.16
C ASN A 245 8.07 -10.88 17.04
N GLN A 246 7.92 -10.97 18.36
CA GLN A 246 9.05 -11.07 19.27
C GLN A 246 9.86 -12.35 19.02
N SER A 247 9.19 -13.50 18.83
CA SER A 247 9.86 -14.77 18.59
C SER A 247 10.55 -14.84 17.22
N PHE A 248 9.94 -14.27 16.18
CA PHE A 248 10.43 -14.38 14.81
C PHE A 248 11.41 -13.26 14.45
N PHE A 249 11.17 -12.03 14.94
CA PHE A 249 11.91 -10.82 14.55
C PHE A 249 12.64 -10.11 15.70
N HIS A 250 12.60 -10.63 16.94
CA HIS A 250 13.09 -9.92 18.13
C HIS A 250 12.51 -8.50 18.28
N SER A 251 11.28 -8.29 17.80
CA SER A 251 10.57 -7.02 17.92
C SER A 251 9.08 -7.26 18.11
N PRO A 252 8.44 -6.75 19.18
CA PRO A 252 7.03 -7.03 19.45
C PRO A 252 6.09 -6.41 18.41
N LEU A 253 6.51 -5.33 17.75
CA LEU A 253 5.73 -4.66 16.70
C LEU A 253 6.11 -5.09 15.29
N GLY A 254 7.12 -5.96 15.15
CA GLY A 254 7.54 -6.54 13.88
C GLY A 254 8.51 -5.66 13.08
N PRO A 255 9.00 -6.17 11.94
CA PRO A 255 10.11 -5.60 11.20
C PRO A 255 9.75 -4.27 10.53
N ARG A 256 8.47 -4.08 10.19
CA ARG A 256 7.98 -2.82 9.61
C ARG A 256 8.09 -1.66 10.60
N TYR A 257 7.88 -1.91 11.89
CA TYR A 257 8.10 -0.90 12.91
C TYR A 257 9.59 -0.52 12.96
N ASN A 258 10.46 -1.52 13.06
CA ASN A 258 11.91 -1.30 13.12
C ASN A 258 12.42 -0.55 11.88
N ALA A 259 11.99 -0.94 10.67
CA ALA A 259 12.44 -0.32 9.43
C ALA A 259 11.99 1.15 9.29
N ASN A 260 10.82 1.51 9.80
CA ASN A 260 10.28 2.87 9.63
C ASN A 260 10.62 3.82 10.80
N TYR A 261 10.71 3.30 12.03
CA TYR A 261 10.84 4.14 13.23
C TYR A 261 12.27 4.22 13.80
N SER A 262 13.21 3.39 13.34
CA SER A 262 14.63 3.47 13.77
C SER A 262 15.35 4.74 13.32
N HIS A 263 14.84 5.44 12.31
CA HIS A 263 15.48 6.61 11.68
C HIS A 263 14.64 7.91 11.76
N SER A 264 13.47 7.89 12.41
CA SER A 264 12.58 9.06 12.45
C SER A 264 12.96 10.02 13.57
N GLY A 265 13.65 11.12 13.23
CA GLY A 265 13.88 12.24 14.14
C GLY A 265 12.57 12.99 14.45
N PHE A 266 12.39 13.40 15.72
CA PHE A 266 11.21 14.15 16.19
C PHE A 266 10.96 15.46 15.43
N SER A 267 11.98 16.05 14.79
CA SER A 267 11.91 17.32 14.05
C SER A 267 11.04 17.27 12.78
N ASN A 268 10.73 16.08 12.25
CA ASN A 268 9.97 15.93 11.00
C ASN A 268 8.46 15.64 11.17
N LEU A 269 7.96 15.51 12.39
CA LEU A 269 6.57 15.07 12.64
C LEU A 269 5.52 16.06 12.13
N PHE A 270 5.71 17.37 12.33
CA PHE A 270 4.75 18.38 11.84
C PHE A 270 4.74 18.46 10.31
N LYS A 271 5.90 18.31 9.66
CA LYS A 271 6.00 18.23 8.20
C LYS A 271 5.23 17.02 7.68
N ASN A 272 5.43 15.84 8.28
CA ASN A 272 4.68 14.64 7.91
C ASN A 272 3.17 14.85 8.10
N PHE A 273 2.74 15.46 9.20
CA PHE A 273 1.34 15.77 9.46
C PHE A 273 0.69 16.59 8.34
N ILE A 274 1.33 17.69 7.93
CA ILE A 274 0.83 18.55 6.84
C ILE A 274 0.83 17.80 5.51
N ASN A 275 1.92 17.07 5.19
CA ASN A 275 2.05 16.34 3.94
C ASN A 275 0.97 15.25 3.80
N LEU A 276 0.66 14.54 4.88
CA LEU A 276 -0.32 13.44 4.90
C LEU A 276 -1.76 13.94 4.80
N LEU A 277 -2.06 15.12 5.37
CA LEU A 277 -3.41 15.68 5.35
C LEU A 277 -3.68 16.51 4.09
N PHE A 278 -2.75 17.35 3.64
CA PHE A 278 -3.02 18.34 2.60
C PHE A 278 -2.10 18.18 1.39
N TYR A 279 -0.88 18.67 1.47
CA TYR A 279 0.08 18.62 0.36
C TYR A 279 1.50 18.78 0.88
N GLY A 280 2.43 18.03 0.30
CA GLY A 280 3.85 18.24 0.47
C GLY A 280 4.68 17.19 -0.25
N ASN A 281 5.97 17.48 -0.46
CA ASN A 281 6.88 16.65 -1.26
C ASN A 281 6.29 16.26 -2.64
N ILE A 282 5.57 17.19 -3.29
CA ILE A 282 4.93 17.00 -4.60
C ILE A 282 3.78 15.97 -4.57
N LYS A 283 3.19 15.72 -3.41
CA LYS A 283 2.11 14.74 -3.21
C LYS A 283 0.91 15.35 -2.51
N LEU A 284 -0.27 14.87 -2.87
CA LEU A 284 -1.51 15.21 -2.20
C LEU A 284 -1.76 14.28 -1.02
N GLY A 285 -2.04 14.87 0.14
CA GLY A 285 -2.60 14.20 1.31
C GLY A 285 -4.09 13.91 1.13
N VAL A 286 -4.74 13.34 2.15
CA VAL A 286 -6.17 12.93 2.08
C VAL A 286 -7.09 14.07 1.65
N PHE A 287 -6.96 15.25 2.27
CA PHE A 287 -7.82 16.41 1.99
C PHE A 287 -7.35 17.21 0.78
N GLY A 288 -6.08 17.11 0.38
CA GLY A 288 -5.63 17.62 -0.92
C GLY A 288 -6.19 16.79 -2.08
N TYR A 289 -6.27 15.47 -1.91
CA TYR A 289 -6.87 14.55 -2.87
C TYR A 289 -8.40 14.71 -2.91
N SER A 290 -9.02 14.81 -1.72
CA SER A 290 -10.48 14.82 -1.55
C SER A 290 -10.94 15.98 -0.67
N PRO A 291 -10.87 17.23 -1.15
CA PRO A 291 -11.28 18.42 -0.38
C PRO A 291 -12.74 18.36 0.09
N PHE A 292 -13.62 17.66 -0.63
CA PHE A 292 -15.02 17.49 -0.20
C PHE A 292 -15.16 16.69 1.11
N LEU A 293 -14.24 15.77 1.42
CA LEU A 293 -14.23 15.05 2.71
C LEU A 293 -13.87 16.00 3.86
N PHE A 294 -12.98 16.97 3.60
CA PHE A 294 -12.64 18.01 4.57
C PHE A 294 -13.85 18.91 4.87
N VAL A 295 -14.63 19.28 3.84
CA VAL A 295 -15.88 20.02 4.03
C VAL A 295 -16.89 19.21 4.87
N GLY A 296 -17.02 17.90 4.61
CA GLY A 296 -17.84 17.02 5.44
C GLY A 296 -17.40 17.01 6.90
N LEU A 297 -16.08 16.99 7.16
CA LEU A 297 -15.51 17.09 8.50
C LEU A 297 -15.81 18.44 9.17
N LEU A 298 -15.58 19.56 8.46
CA LEU A 298 -15.86 20.90 8.99
C LEU A 298 -17.35 21.09 9.30
N PHE A 299 -18.23 20.55 8.45
CA PHE A 299 -19.67 20.54 8.70
C PHE A 299 -20.01 19.76 9.97
N PHE A 300 -19.43 18.58 10.15
CA PHE A 300 -19.63 17.79 11.36
C PHE A 300 -19.20 18.56 12.62
N LEU A 301 -17.99 19.14 12.61
CA LEU A 301 -17.46 19.90 13.75
C LEU A 301 -18.30 21.14 14.09
N SER A 302 -18.83 21.83 13.07
CA SER A 302 -19.61 23.06 13.28
C SER A 302 -21.07 22.83 13.67
N THR A 303 -21.66 21.69 13.27
CA THR A 303 -23.11 21.46 13.44
C THR A 303 -23.42 20.20 14.25
N GLN A 304 -23.01 19.03 13.76
CA GLN A 304 -23.40 17.74 14.31
C GLN A 304 -22.69 17.41 15.62
N ALA A 305 -21.46 17.87 15.82
CA ALA A 305 -20.73 17.70 17.08
C ALA A 305 -21.48 18.33 18.27
N ARG A 306 -22.22 19.44 18.04
CA ARG A 306 -23.07 20.06 19.05
C ARG A 306 -24.34 19.26 19.35
N ASN A 307 -24.80 18.47 18.38
CA ASN A 307 -25.98 17.62 18.48
C ASN A 307 -25.58 16.14 18.53
N TRP A 308 -24.50 15.82 19.25
CA TRP A 308 -23.90 14.48 19.30
C TRP A 308 -24.88 13.39 19.75
N GLU A 309 -25.90 13.76 20.54
CA GLU A 309 -26.97 12.86 20.98
C GLU A 309 -27.80 12.31 19.83
N ASN A 310 -28.01 13.11 18.77
CA ASN A 310 -28.84 12.75 17.61
C ASN A 310 -28.15 11.83 16.60
N ILE A 311 -26.84 11.60 16.76
CA ILE A 311 -26.09 10.71 15.88
C ILE A 311 -26.38 9.25 16.28
N PRO A 312 -26.65 8.35 15.33
CA PRO A 312 -26.85 6.93 15.64
C PRO A 312 -25.68 6.35 16.43
N GLU A 313 -25.97 5.59 17.49
CA GLU A 313 -24.94 4.99 18.36
C GLU A 313 -23.95 4.12 17.56
N LYS A 314 -24.41 3.44 16.50
CA LYS A 314 -23.55 2.64 15.60
C LYS A 314 -22.49 3.47 14.85
N GLU A 315 -22.74 4.76 14.63
CA GLU A 315 -21.85 5.64 13.88
C GLU A 315 -20.80 6.29 14.78
N LYS A 316 -21.17 6.65 16.02
CA LYS A 316 -20.32 7.41 16.95
C LYS A 316 -18.88 6.86 17.07
N PRO A 317 -18.65 5.55 17.32
CA PRO A 317 -17.29 5.02 17.44
C PRO A 317 -16.50 5.08 16.14
N LEU A 318 -17.15 4.84 15.00
CA LEU A 318 -16.49 4.93 13.70
C LEU A 318 -16.09 6.37 13.38
N LEU A 319 -16.95 7.34 13.70
CA LEU A 319 -16.66 8.76 13.50
C LEU A 319 -15.48 9.22 14.36
N ILE A 320 -15.49 8.91 15.66
CA ILE A 320 -14.38 9.25 16.57
C ILE A 320 -13.09 8.59 16.13
N SER A 321 -13.13 7.27 15.87
CA SER A 321 -11.98 6.52 15.37
C SER A 321 -11.42 7.13 14.09
N SER A 322 -12.29 7.57 13.17
CA SER A 322 -11.85 8.16 11.90
C SER A 322 -11.24 9.54 12.07
N ILE A 323 -11.88 10.44 12.82
CA ILE A 323 -11.40 11.82 13.00
C ILE A 323 -10.12 11.83 13.84
N LEU A 324 -10.19 11.27 15.05
CA LEU A 324 -9.03 11.26 15.95
C LEU A 324 -7.95 10.33 15.41
N GLY A 325 -8.30 9.21 14.78
CA GLY A 325 -7.33 8.29 14.20
C GLY A 325 -6.58 8.90 13.04
N ILE A 326 -7.22 9.69 12.17
CA ILE A 326 -6.52 10.43 11.12
C ILE A 326 -5.52 11.42 11.71
N LEU A 327 -5.91 12.17 12.75
CA LEU A 327 -5.02 13.13 13.41
C LEU A 327 -3.86 12.42 14.10
N THR A 328 -4.14 11.41 14.92
CA THR A 328 -3.13 10.64 15.63
C THR A 328 -2.19 9.93 14.67
N ALA A 329 -2.71 9.23 13.65
CA ALA A 329 -1.89 8.53 12.66
C ALA A 329 -1.01 9.50 11.86
N ALA A 330 -1.50 10.70 11.52
CA ALA A 330 -0.71 11.72 10.84
C ALA A 330 0.42 12.29 11.73
N ILE A 331 0.18 12.43 13.04
CA ILE A 331 1.20 12.89 14.01
C ILE A 331 2.29 11.84 14.23
N VAL A 332 1.91 10.57 14.38
CA VAL A 332 2.85 9.48 14.70
C VAL A 332 3.41 8.79 13.46
N ALA A 333 3.10 9.29 12.26
CA ALA A 333 3.58 8.71 11.03
C ALA A 333 5.12 8.85 10.94
N PRO A 334 5.83 7.74 10.68
CA PRO A 334 7.29 7.74 10.65
C PRO A 334 7.83 8.48 9.42
N ASN A 335 7.01 8.58 8.37
CA ASN A 335 7.32 9.26 7.12
C ASN A 335 6.04 9.77 6.44
N ASP A 336 6.20 10.51 5.36
CA ASP A 336 5.12 11.06 4.54
C ASP A 336 4.39 10.02 3.66
N GLY A 337 4.64 8.72 3.86
CA GLY A 337 4.03 7.63 3.10
C GLY A 337 4.73 7.29 1.78
N GLY A 338 5.95 7.79 1.54
CA GLY A 338 6.77 7.42 0.37
C GLY A 338 6.27 8.03 -0.96
N ALA A 339 6.91 7.68 -2.08
CA ALA A 339 6.75 8.38 -3.37
C ALA A 339 5.34 8.34 -4.00
N GLU A 340 4.52 7.33 -3.70
CA GLU A 340 3.40 6.94 -4.57
C GLU A 340 1.98 7.18 -3.99
N SER A 341 1.84 7.67 -2.75
CA SER A 341 0.61 8.25 -2.16
C SER A 341 0.83 8.37 -0.66
N GLY A 342 0.90 9.60 -0.13
CA GLY A 342 1.18 9.80 1.29
C GLY A 342 0.05 9.35 2.20
N SER A 343 -1.20 9.51 1.75
CA SER A 343 -2.43 9.25 2.51
C SER A 343 -2.66 7.80 2.97
N ARG A 344 -1.81 6.84 2.59
CA ARG A 344 -2.04 5.40 2.82
C ARG A 344 -2.25 5.05 4.29
N TYR A 345 -1.49 5.69 5.19
CA TYR A 345 -1.61 5.56 6.64
C TYR A 345 -2.99 5.94 7.18
N LEU A 346 -3.69 6.85 6.49
CA LEU A 346 -4.95 7.46 6.92
C LEU A 346 -6.18 6.76 6.32
N THR A 347 -5.96 5.79 5.44
CA THR A 347 -7.01 4.99 4.80
C THR A 347 -8.04 4.38 5.78
N PRO A 348 -7.66 3.88 6.97
CA PRO A 348 -8.64 3.32 7.92
C PRO A 348 -9.66 4.35 8.43
N GLY A 349 -9.39 5.65 8.32
CA GLY A 349 -10.32 6.72 8.70
C GLY A 349 -11.28 7.16 7.59
N LEU A 350 -11.09 6.72 6.35
CA LEU A 350 -11.99 7.08 5.24
C LEU A 350 -13.44 6.60 5.45
N PRO A 351 -13.72 5.41 6.01
CA PRO A 351 -15.09 4.96 6.24
C PRO A 351 -15.91 5.95 7.09
N GLY A 352 -15.37 6.49 8.18
CA GLY A 352 -16.09 7.50 8.97
C GLY A 352 -16.25 8.83 8.23
N LEU A 353 -15.24 9.26 7.46
CA LEU A 353 -15.36 10.47 6.62
C LEU A 353 -16.46 10.32 5.55
N PHE A 354 -16.66 9.11 5.01
CA PHE A 354 -17.77 8.83 4.09
C PHE A 354 -19.13 8.95 4.77
N VAL A 355 -19.27 8.47 6.01
CA VAL A 355 -20.50 8.64 6.80
C VAL A 355 -20.77 10.13 7.05
N LEU A 356 -19.76 10.90 7.47
CA LEU A 356 -19.92 12.35 7.69
C LEU A 356 -20.36 13.09 6.44
N THR A 357 -19.67 12.81 5.34
CA THR A 357 -19.90 13.49 4.06
C THR A 357 -21.25 13.08 3.47
N SER A 358 -21.69 11.84 3.68
CA SER A 358 -23.05 11.39 3.32
C SER A 358 -24.12 12.21 4.02
N GLY A 359 -23.96 12.48 5.32
CA GLY A 359 -24.82 13.40 6.08
C GLY A 359 -24.83 14.82 5.50
N PHE A 360 -23.68 15.32 5.08
CA PHE A 360 -23.57 16.64 4.44
C PHE A 360 -24.32 16.74 3.11
N PHE A 361 -24.31 15.69 2.27
CA PHE A 361 -25.10 15.67 1.03
C PHE A 361 -26.60 15.84 1.27
N SER A 362 -27.13 15.24 2.35
CA SER A 362 -28.53 15.39 2.74
C SER A 362 -28.85 16.82 3.18
N PHE A 363 -27.97 17.44 3.98
CA PHE A 363 -28.08 18.84 4.34
C PHE A 363 -28.05 19.77 3.12
N LEU A 364 -27.12 19.53 2.19
CA LEU A 364 -26.89 20.35 1.00
C LEU A 364 -28.12 20.41 0.07
N ARG A 365 -28.95 19.36 0.04
CA ARG A 365 -30.22 19.33 -0.73
C ARG A 365 -31.21 20.42 -0.31
N THR A 366 -31.16 20.84 0.96
CA THR A 366 -32.06 21.87 1.52
C THR A 366 -31.53 23.29 1.36
N LYS A 367 -30.31 23.46 0.80
CA LYS A 367 -29.63 24.75 0.73
C LYS A 367 -29.76 25.39 -0.65
N LYS A 368 -29.50 26.71 -0.67
CA LYS A 368 -29.49 27.53 -1.88
C LYS A 368 -28.56 26.94 -2.93
N ILE A 369 -28.90 27.13 -4.20
CA ILE A 369 -28.17 26.57 -5.35
C ILE A 369 -26.67 26.91 -5.35
N LEU A 370 -26.29 28.11 -4.88
CA LEU A 370 -24.89 28.55 -4.78
C LEU A 370 -24.03 27.59 -3.93
N TRP A 371 -24.51 27.20 -2.74
CA TRP A 371 -23.82 26.23 -1.88
C TRP A 371 -23.66 24.87 -2.57
N ARG A 372 -24.67 24.45 -3.33
CA ARG A 372 -24.64 23.19 -4.10
C ARG A 372 -23.60 23.25 -5.21
N ILE A 373 -23.55 24.35 -5.96
CA ILE A 373 -22.57 24.59 -7.02
C ILE A 373 -21.15 24.57 -6.46
N SER A 374 -20.88 25.30 -5.37
CA SER A 374 -19.55 25.34 -4.74
C SER A 374 -19.08 23.94 -4.32
N PHE A 375 -19.96 23.14 -3.72
CA PHE A 375 -19.61 21.78 -3.33
C PHE A 375 -19.41 20.85 -4.55
N TYR A 376 -20.19 21.00 -5.61
CA TYR A 376 -19.99 20.22 -6.85
C TYR A 376 -18.70 20.60 -7.57
N ILE A 377 -18.25 21.87 -7.50
CA ILE A 377 -16.92 22.27 -7.97
C ILE A 377 -15.84 21.53 -7.17
N LEU A 378 -15.97 21.42 -5.84
CA LEU A 378 -15.02 20.65 -5.01
C LEU A 378 -15.01 19.15 -5.33
N LEU A 379 -16.16 18.56 -5.67
CA LEU A 379 -16.19 17.18 -6.17
C LEU A 379 -15.46 17.07 -7.51
N ALA A 380 -15.67 18.03 -8.42
CA ALA A 380 -15.03 18.04 -9.73
C ALA A 380 -13.50 18.19 -9.63
N THR A 381 -12.98 19.01 -8.71
CA THR A 381 -11.53 19.13 -8.50
C THR A 381 -10.90 17.82 -8.01
N SER A 382 -11.65 17.01 -7.26
CA SER A 382 -11.20 15.69 -6.76
C SER A 382 -11.07 14.63 -7.86
N ILE A 383 -11.55 14.91 -9.08
CA ILE A 383 -11.33 14.02 -10.25
C ILE A 383 -9.88 14.11 -10.73
N LEU A 384 -9.26 15.30 -10.64
CA LEU A 384 -7.91 15.53 -11.19
C LEU A 384 -6.85 14.64 -10.55
N PRO A 385 -6.76 14.52 -9.20
CA PRO A 385 -5.82 13.61 -8.56
C PRO A 385 -6.01 12.18 -9.03
N THR A 386 -7.24 11.65 -9.01
CA THR A 386 -7.54 10.29 -9.46
C THR A 386 -7.13 10.04 -10.91
N TRP A 387 -7.40 11.00 -11.79
CA TRP A 387 -7.02 10.92 -13.20
C TRP A 387 -5.51 10.93 -13.39
N ILE A 388 -4.79 11.80 -12.68
CA ILE A 388 -3.32 11.87 -12.70
C ILE A 388 -2.75 10.54 -12.22
N TYR A 389 -3.19 10.04 -11.07
CA TYR A 389 -2.73 8.74 -10.54
C TYR A 389 -3.00 7.61 -11.53
N TYR A 390 -4.22 7.51 -12.06
CA TYR A 390 -4.56 6.50 -13.08
C TYR A 390 -3.65 6.59 -14.30
N LYS A 391 -3.41 7.79 -14.84
CA LYS A 391 -2.55 8.00 -16.01
C LYS A 391 -1.09 7.68 -15.72
N THR A 392 -0.58 8.10 -14.57
CA THR A 392 0.80 7.83 -14.15
C THR A 392 1.01 6.33 -13.95
N THR A 393 0.13 5.64 -13.22
CA THR A 393 0.22 4.20 -13.00
C THR A 393 0.09 3.42 -14.32
N LYS A 394 -0.82 3.82 -15.21
CA LYS A 394 -0.95 3.19 -16.53
C LYS A 394 0.25 3.45 -17.43
N GLY A 395 0.81 4.66 -17.39
CA GLY A 395 2.03 5.04 -18.09
C GLY A 395 3.23 4.23 -17.60
N PHE A 396 3.35 4.08 -16.28
CA PHE A 396 4.34 3.24 -15.62
C PHE A 396 4.23 1.78 -16.06
N ALA A 397 3.03 1.19 -16.00
CA ALA A 397 2.80 -0.18 -16.47
C ALA A 397 3.16 -0.37 -17.96
N LYS A 398 2.90 0.63 -18.81
CA LYS A 398 3.32 0.61 -20.22
C LYS A 398 4.85 0.65 -20.36
N ASN A 399 5.53 1.40 -19.52
CA ASN A 399 6.99 1.45 -19.50
C ASN A 399 7.58 0.12 -19.01
N THR A 400 7.11 -0.40 -17.88
CA THR A 400 7.51 -1.72 -17.36
C THR A 400 7.30 -2.82 -18.38
N LYS A 401 6.17 -2.82 -19.11
CA LYS A 401 5.94 -3.76 -20.22
C LYS A 401 7.07 -3.69 -21.26
N LYS A 402 7.40 -2.50 -21.73
CA LYS A 402 8.47 -2.28 -22.71
C LYS A 402 9.83 -2.77 -22.22
N VAL A 403 10.16 -2.49 -20.95
CA VAL A 403 11.41 -2.94 -20.32
C VAL A 403 11.43 -4.46 -20.16
N GLN A 404 10.35 -5.08 -19.71
CA GLN A 404 10.25 -6.54 -19.62
C GLN A 404 10.37 -7.22 -20.98
N GLU A 405 9.67 -6.73 -22.00
CA GLU A 405 9.76 -7.25 -23.37
C GLU A 405 11.15 -7.07 -23.97
N PHE A 406 11.88 -6.03 -23.55
CA PHE A 406 13.27 -5.85 -23.91
C PHE A 406 14.15 -6.92 -23.24
N ILE A 407 14.12 -7.01 -21.91
CA ILE A 407 14.95 -7.95 -21.13
C ILE A 407 14.71 -9.41 -21.54
N LEU A 408 13.45 -9.78 -21.84
CA LEU A 408 13.12 -11.14 -22.27
C LEU A 408 13.66 -11.54 -23.66
N LYS A 409 14.15 -10.57 -24.45
CA LYS A 409 14.81 -10.82 -25.73
C LYS A 409 16.33 -10.89 -25.61
N GLU A 410 16.88 -10.45 -24.48
CA GLU A 410 18.30 -10.48 -24.25
C GLU A 410 18.77 -11.90 -23.85
N PRO A 411 20.05 -12.25 -24.07
CA PRO A 411 20.55 -13.61 -23.89
C PRO A 411 20.29 -14.20 -22.50
N GLU A 412 19.88 -15.47 -22.45
CA GLU A 412 19.54 -16.14 -21.18
C GLU A 412 20.75 -16.42 -20.28
N GLU A 413 21.95 -16.41 -20.84
CA GLU A 413 23.19 -16.71 -20.12
C GLU A 413 23.74 -15.49 -19.35
N ASN A 414 23.30 -14.28 -19.71
CA ASN A 414 23.81 -13.06 -19.11
C ASN A 414 23.24 -12.84 -17.70
N LEU A 415 24.10 -12.40 -16.78
CA LEU A 415 23.68 -11.80 -15.53
C LEU A 415 23.06 -10.43 -15.77
N LEU A 416 21.92 -10.16 -15.14
CA LEU A 416 21.23 -8.89 -15.22
C LEU A 416 21.52 -8.11 -13.93
N ILE A 417 22.31 -7.05 -14.05
CA ILE A 417 22.77 -6.24 -12.93
C ILE A 417 22.15 -4.87 -13.04
N PHE A 418 21.50 -4.42 -11.98
CA PHE A 418 20.77 -3.16 -11.97
C PHE A 418 21.43 -2.16 -11.05
N GLN A 419 21.46 -0.89 -11.47
CA GLN A 419 21.96 0.21 -10.64
C GLN A 419 21.14 0.38 -9.34
N ASN A 420 19.84 0.08 -9.39
CA ASN A 420 18.94 0.19 -8.25
C ASN A 420 17.70 -0.71 -8.39
N GLY A 421 17.06 -0.96 -7.25
CA GLY A 421 15.82 -1.74 -7.14
C GLY A 421 14.61 -1.19 -7.91
N LEU A 422 14.57 0.10 -8.29
CA LEU A 422 13.46 0.64 -9.09
C LEU A 422 13.51 0.12 -10.52
N ILE A 423 14.70 0.09 -11.13
CA ILE A 423 14.87 -0.49 -12.47
C ILE A 423 14.78 -2.01 -12.39
N GLY A 424 15.52 -2.64 -11.49
CA GLY A 424 15.54 -4.11 -11.42
C GLY A 424 14.21 -4.71 -10.95
N GLY A 425 13.39 -3.97 -10.22
CA GLY A 425 12.01 -4.36 -9.93
C GLY A 425 11.12 -4.43 -11.17
N MET A 426 11.49 -3.79 -12.28
CA MET A 426 10.82 -3.96 -13.57
C MET A 426 11.23 -5.26 -14.26
N ALA A 427 12.28 -5.96 -13.80
CA ALA A 427 12.61 -7.29 -14.30
C ALA A 427 11.41 -8.23 -14.07
N SER A 428 11.18 -9.16 -15.01
CA SER A 428 10.05 -10.06 -14.89
C SER A 428 10.15 -10.92 -13.64
N GLU A 429 9.00 -11.27 -13.05
CA GLU A 429 8.86 -12.07 -11.83
C GLU A 429 9.57 -13.44 -11.85
N GLY A 430 9.92 -13.96 -13.04
CA GLY A 430 10.62 -15.23 -13.21
C GLY A 430 12.12 -15.11 -13.02
N LEU A 431 12.72 -14.01 -13.49
CA LEU A 431 14.17 -13.85 -13.61
C LEU A 431 14.87 -13.79 -12.25
N TYR A 432 14.21 -13.26 -11.23
CA TYR A 432 14.75 -13.26 -9.88
C TYR A 432 14.96 -14.66 -9.32
N PHE A 433 13.98 -15.55 -9.47
CA PHE A 433 14.08 -16.92 -8.96
C PHE A 433 15.04 -17.80 -9.76
N GLN A 434 15.43 -17.38 -10.97
CA GLN A 434 16.46 -18.05 -11.76
C GLN A 434 17.89 -17.72 -11.31
N GLY A 435 18.07 -16.82 -10.33
CA GLY A 435 19.39 -16.42 -9.87
C GLY A 435 20.18 -15.57 -10.85
N ARG A 436 19.48 -14.85 -11.74
CA ARG A 436 20.08 -14.02 -12.78
C ARG A 436 20.12 -12.53 -12.47
N VAL A 437 19.43 -12.09 -11.41
CA VAL A 437 19.14 -10.67 -11.17
C VAL A 437 19.80 -10.19 -9.87
N PHE A 438 20.64 -9.16 -9.98
CA PHE A 438 21.38 -8.58 -8.85
C PHE A 438 21.41 -7.05 -8.92
N GLN A 439 21.79 -6.41 -7.82
CA GLN A 439 22.02 -4.97 -7.75
C GLN A 439 23.49 -4.67 -7.51
N ALA A 440 24.01 -3.66 -8.21
CA ALA A 440 25.28 -3.01 -7.91
C ALA A 440 25.10 -1.52 -8.17
N THR A 441 25.28 -0.68 -7.15
CA THR A 441 24.96 0.76 -7.25
C THR A 441 26.03 1.57 -7.97
N GLY A 442 27.24 1.02 -8.06
CA GLY A 442 28.39 1.67 -8.69
C GLY A 442 29.43 0.65 -9.13
N VAL A 443 30.48 1.16 -9.77
CA VAL A 443 31.54 0.36 -10.38
C VAL A 443 32.25 -0.57 -9.37
N PRO A 444 32.64 -0.14 -8.14
CA PRO A 444 33.29 -1.03 -7.19
C PRO A 444 32.42 -2.22 -6.77
N GLU A 445 31.11 -2.00 -6.61
CA GLU A 445 30.16 -3.06 -6.28
C GLU A 445 29.95 -4.02 -7.45
N LEU A 446 29.94 -3.51 -8.68
CA LEU A 446 29.85 -4.33 -9.89
C LEU A 446 31.03 -5.30 -9.98
N VAL A 447 32.26 -4.81 -9.78
CA VAL A 447 33.45 -5.68 -9.81
C VAL A 447 33.38 -6.74 -8.71
N ALA A 448 33.08 -6.33 -7.48
CA ALA A 448 33.00 -7.26 -6.34
C ALA A 448 31.91 -8.33 -6.52
N LEU A 449 30.77 -7.96 -7.11
CA LEU A 449 29.71 -8.91 -7.46
C LEU A 449 30.21 -9.93 -8.49
N LEU A 450 30.80 -9.46 -9.59
CA LEU A 450 31.27 -10.33 -10.67
C LEU A 450 32.38 -11.28 -10.18
N GLU A 451 33.33 -10.79 -9.39
CA GLU A 451 34.38 -11.60 -8.76
C GLU A 451 33.80 -12.71 -7.88
N LYS A 452 32.93 -12.35 -6.94
CA LYS A 452 32.30 -13.33 -6.03
C LYS A 452 31.43 -14.33 -6.77
N PHE A 453 30.67 -13.89 -7.77
CA PHE A 453 29.83 -14.76 -8.59
C PHE A 453 30.69 -15.75 -9.38
N SER A 454 31.74 -15.25 -10.07
CA SER A 454 32.68 -16.06 -10.86
C SER A 454 33.30 -17.16 -10.01
N ALA A 455 33.83 -16.80 -8.83
CA ALA A 455 34.42 -17.72 -7.88
C ALA A 455 33.39 -18.76 -7.38
N SER A 456 32.17 -18.34 -7.03
CA SER A 456 31.14 -19.25 -6.53
C SER A 456 30.65 -20.27 -7.56
N LYS A 457 30.73 -19.93 -8.85
CA LYS A 457 30.31 -20.78 -9.97
C LYS A 457 31.46 -21.48 -10.66
N ASN A 458 32.70 -21.27 -10.22
CA ASN A 458 33.93 -21.75 -10.87
C ASN A 458 33.97 -21.40 -12.37
N LEU A 459 33.59 -20.17 -12.70
CA LEU A 459 33.60 -19.67 -14.08
C LEU A 459 34.84 -18.80 -14.30
N SER A 460 35.54 -19.01 -15.42
CA SER A 460 36.65 -18.14 -15.83
C SER A 460 36.19 -16.85 -16.51
N SER A 461 34.93 -16.81 -16.95
CA SER A 461 34.33 -15.64 -17.55
C SER A 461 32.83 -15.56 -17.25
N VAL A 462 32.34 -14.34 -17.03
CA VAL A 462 30.93 -14.06 -16.74
C VAL A 462 30.44 -12.95 -17.67
N SER A 463 29.46 -13.28 -18.50
CA SER A 463 28.76 -12.29 -19.32
C SER A 463 27.68 -11.59 -18.48
N PHE A 464 27.58 -10.27 -18.63
CA PHE A 464 26.61 -9.48 -17.87
C PHE A 464 26.04 -8.32 -18.68
N GLU A 465 24.87 -7.88 -18.26
CA GLU A 465 24.17 -6.68 -18.70
C GLU A 465 23.98 -5.76 -17.51
N TYR A 466 24.54 -4.56 -17.59
CA TYR A 466 24.36 -3.56 -16.55
C TYR A 466 23.35 -2.50 -16.98
N PHE A 467 22.26 -2.37 -16.23
CA PHE A 467 21.17 -1.43 -16.47
C PHE A 467 21.30 -0.22 -15.54
N ALA A 468 21.55 0.95 -16.13
CA ALA A 468 21.62 2.23 -15.43
C ALA A 468 20.68 3.27 -16.05
N TYR A 469 20.37 4.32 -15.31
CA TYR A 469 19.76 5.50 -15.90
C TYR A 469 20.78 6.26 -16.77
N SER A 470 20.31 6.85 -17.88
CA SER A 470 21.16 7.64 -18.77
C SER A 470 21.62 8.94 -18.12
N LYS A 471 22.86 9.38 -18.38
CA LYS A 471 23.40 10.65 -17.86
C LYS A 471 22.52 11.86 -18.20
N GLU A 472 21.80 11.83 -19.31
CA GLU A 472 20.86 12.88 -19.71
C GLU A 472 19.63 12.93 -18.79
N TYR A 473 19.07 11.76 -18.46
CA TYR A 473 17.96 11.65 -17.51
C TYR A 473 18.36 12.10 -16.11
N THR A 474 19.57 11.74 -15.66
CA THR A 474 20.08 12.12 -14.34
C THR A 474 20.28 13.64 -14.22
N LYS A 475 20.89 14.28 -15.23
CA LYS A 475 21.02 15.74 -15.31
C LYS A 475 19.68 16.47 -15.31
N GLY A 476 18.67 15.92 -16.01
CA GLY A 476 17.31 16.46 -16.00
C GLY A 476 16.65 16.44 -14.61
N MET A 477 17.09 15.52 -13.73
CA MET A 477 16.60 15.42 -12.36
C MET A 477 17.33 16.30 -11.34
N GLU A 478 18.52 16.82 -11.66
CA GLU A 478 19.31 17.67 -10.75
C GLU A 478 18.55 18.94 -10.32
N ASN A 479 17.66 19.43 -11.18
CA ASN A 479 16.83 20.62 -10.91
C ASN A 479 15.56 20.32 -10.07
N LEU A 480 15.24 19.05 -9.82
CA LEU A 480 14.10 18.67 -8.98
C LEU A 480 14.53 18.66 -7.51
N GLN A 481 14.09 19.67 -6.74
CA GLN A 481 14.30 19.72 -5.29
C GLN A 481 13.51 18.60 -4.59
N TYR A 482 14.11 17.41 -4.49
CA TYR A 482 13.67 16.37 -3.56
C TYR A 482 14.32 16.61 -2.19
N ASP A 483 13.57 16.38 -1.12
CA ASP A 483 14.14 16.36 0.23
C ASP A 483 15.23 15.26 0.26
N GLN A 484 16.43 15.60 0.75
CA GLN A 484 17.58 14.69 0.86
C GLN A 484 17.19 13.40 1.58
N ASN A 485 16.19 13.46 2.48
CA ASN A 485 15.71 12.33 3.27
C ASN A 485 14.59 11.51 2.62
N THR A 486 14.11 11.86 1.41
CA THR A 486 13.15 11.05 0.66
C THR A 486 13.89 9.84 0.05
N LYS A 487 14.14 8.82 0.88
CA LYS A 487 14.90 7.59 0.55
C LYS A 487 16.38 7.82 0.13
N GLU A 488 17.02 8.89 0.61
CA GLU A 488 18.40 9.31 0.27
C GLU A 488 18.57 9.75 -1.19
N GLY A 489 18.36 11.05 -1.44
CA GLY A 489 18.54 11.77 -2.72
C GLY A 489 18.72 10.93 -3.98
N MET A 490 17.64 10.67 -4.73
CA MET A 490 17.69 10.00 -6.04
C MET A 490 18.89 10.47 -6.89
N ILE A 491 19.16 11.78 -6.91
CA ILE A 491 20.28 12.41 -7.63
C ILE A 491 21.67 11.88 -7.18
N GLY A 492 21.87 11.65 -5.89
CA GLY A 492 23.14 11.16 -5.32
C GLY A 492 23.47 9.72 -5.66
N HIS A 493 22.48 8.89 -6.00
CA HIS A 493 22.66 7.52 -6.53
C HIS A 493 22.79 7.51 -8.06
N LEU A 494 22.09 8.42 -8.73
CA LEU A 494 22.08 8.54 -10.19
C LEU A 494 23.44 8.95 -10.76
N ASN A 495 24.26 9.69 -10.00
CA ASN A 495 25.61 10.11 -10.41
C ASN A 495 26.75 9.12 -10.07
N ARG A 496 26.46 7.96 -9.46
CA ARG A 496 27.49 7.01 -8.99
C ARG A 496 27.99 6.03 -10.05
N PHE A 497 27.34 5.97 -11.21
CA PHE A 497 27.73 5.06 -12.27
C PHE A 497 28.27 5.84 -13.47
N ASP A 498 29.55 5.65 -13.76
CA ASP A 498 30.22 6.22 -14.93
C ASP A 498 30.72 5.09 -15.84
N SER A 499 30.21 5.05 -17.07
CA SER A 499 30.61 4.09 -18.09
C SER A 499 32.08 4.20 -18.49
N GLU A 500 32.64 5.41 -18.40
CA GLU A 500 34.06 5.64 -18.69
C GLU A 500 34.94 4.98 -17.62
N ALA A 501 34.49 4.95 -16.37
CA ALA A 501 35.21 4.32 -15.27
C ALA A 501 35.29 2.79 -15.40
N ILE A 502 34.28 2.13 -15.97
CA ILE A 502 34.32 0.67 -16.21
C ILE A 502 35.28 0.31 -17.34
N SER A 503 35.30 1.12 -18.39
CA SER A 503 36.14 0.86 -19.57
C SER A 503 37.64 0.86 -19.22
N GLY A 504 38.03 1.49 -18.11
CA GLY A 504 39.39 1.46 -17.55
C GLY A 504 39.74 0.21 -16.73
N ILE A 505 38.80 -0.69 -16.45
CA ILE A 505 39.01 -1.86 -15.59
C ILE A 505 39.50 -3.05 -16.40
N LYS A 506 40.75 -3.49 -16.16
CA LYS A 506 41.39 -4.57 -16.93
C LYS A 506 40.62 -5.90 -16.93
N SER A 507 39.88 -6.23 -15.86
CA SER A 507 39.12 -7.48 -15.74
C SER A 507 37.74 -7.44 -16.41
N ILE A 508 37.31 -6.28 -16.92
CA ILE A 508 36.01 -6.11 -17.57
C ILE A 508 36.22 -5.60 -19.00
N LYS A 509 35.64 -6.30 -19.97
CA LYS A 509 35.55 -5.83 -21.35
C LYS A 509 34.11 -5.47 -21.68
N ILE A 510 33.85 -4.20 -22.00
CA ILE A 510 32.58 -3.79 -22.59
C ILE A 510 32.57 -4.17 -24.07
N VAL A 511 31.55 -4.90 -24.49
CA VAL A 511 31.38 -5.46 -25.83
C VAL A 511 30.41 -4.61 -26.66
N ASP A 512 29.37 -4.08 -26.03
CA ASP A 512 28.36 -3.24 -26.68
C ASP A 512 27.71 -2.29 -25.66
N LYS A 513 27.11 -1.20 -26.16
CA LYS A 513 26.30 -0.26 -25.39
C LYS A 513 25.03 0.05 -26.17
N LYS A 514 23.87 -0.11 -25.52
CA LYS A 514 22.57 0.28 -26.08
C LYS A 514 21.87 1.30 -25.17
N THR A 515 21.00 2.10 -25.78
CA THR A 515 20.13 3.03 -25.06
C THR A 515 18.68 2.61 -25.28
N PHE A 516 17.91 2.56 -24.19
CA PHE A 516 16.49 2.22 -24.22
C PHE A 516 15.69 3.21 -23.37
N GLY A 517 15.06 4.18 -24.03
CA GLY A 517 14.39 5.28 -23.33
C GLY A 517 15.37 6.06 -22.45
N ASN A 518 15.12 6.07 -21.14
CA ASN A 518 15.97 6.76 -20.16
C ASN A 518 17.03 5.84 -19.53
N MET A 519 17.24 4.64 -20.09
CA MET A 519 18.21 3.68 -19.58
C MET A 519 19.36 3.48 -20.56
N GLU A 520 20.56 3.32 -20.03
CA GLU A 520 21.72 2.82 -20.73
C GLU A 520 22.02 1.40 -20.28
N ILE A 521 22.35 0.54 -21.25
CA ILE A 521 22.58 -0.88 -21.05
C ILE A 521 23.97 -1.20 -21.57
N PHE A 522 24.81 -1.72 -20.68
CA PHE A 522 26.19 -2.07 -20.98
C PHE A 522 26.33 -3.59 -21.03
N TYR A 523 26.77 -4.10 -22.17
CA TYR A 523 27.04 -5.51 -22.36
C TYR A 523 28.52 -5.74 -22.08
N GLY A 524 28.80 -6.51 -21.04
CA GLY A 524 30.15 -6.72 -20.54
C GLY A 524 30.49 -8.20 -20.40
N MET A 525 31.80 -8.45 -20.42
CA MET A 525 32.38 -9.74 -20.09
C MET A 525 33.43 -9.53 -19.01
N TYR A 526 33.20 -10.12 -17.84
CA TYR A 526 34.21 -10.25 -16.79
C TYR A 526 35.11 -11.45 -17.11
N ARG A 527 36.42 -11.31 -16.86
CA ARG A 527 37.40 -12.38 -16.92
C ARG A 527 38.24 -12.38 -15.65
N GLU A 528 38.22 -13.51 -14.96
CA GLU A 528 39.12 -13.75 -13.84
C GLU A 528 40.56 -13.73 -14.35
N LYS A 529 41.45 -13.10 -13.59
CA LYS A 529 42.86 -12.91 -13.99
C LYS A 529 43.74 -14.07 -13.55
#